data_AF-A0A957TXC7-F1
#
_entry.id   AF-A0A957TXC7-F1
#
_cell.length_a   1.000
_cell.length_b   1.000
_cell.length_c   1.000
_cell.angle_alpha   90.00
_cell.angle_beta   90.00
_cell.angle_gamma   90.00
#
_symmetry.space_group_name_H-M   'P 1'
#
loop_
_entity.id
_entity.type
_entity.pdbx_description
1 polymer ?
#
loop_
_entity_poly.entity_id
_entity_poly.type
_entity_poly.pdbx_seq_one_letter_code
_entity_poly.pdbx_strand_id
1 'polypeptide(L)'
;MNPKSKGNIVIIGAGGMGTAAAYHLAKAGHAPLLLEQFTIGHTLGSSHGGSRITRYANPDFDDARVIPATYELWRTLEAETGETLLKLTGGLFLGPADEEFMVESIKALEANGYSYQPLDR
;
A
#
# COMPACT_ATOMS: atom_id res chain seq x y z
N MET A 1 -36.25 16.73 6.28
CA MET A 1 -35.73 15.35 6.31
C MET A 1 -34.43 15.37 7.09
N ASN A 2 -34.38 14.71 8.25
CA ASN A 2 -33.23 14.75 9.15
C ASN A 2 -32.15 13.80 8.61
N PRO A 3 -30.98 14.28 8.13
CA PRO A 3 -29.92 13.39 7.71
C PRO A 3 -29.49 12.60 8.95
N LYS A 4 -29.57 11.26 8.87
CA LYS A 4 -29.09 10.35 9.91
C LYS A 4 -27.77 10.88 10.46
N SER A 5 -27.67 11.09 11.78
CA SER A 5 -26.43 11.51 12.42
C SER A 5 -25.34 10.51 12.03
N LYS A 6 -24.45 10.90 11.11
CA LYS A 6 -23.28 10.08 10.77
C LYS A 6 -22.51 9.90 12.08
N GLY A 7 -22.26 8.66 12.49
CA GLY A 7 -21.49 8.41 13.71
C GLY A 7 -20.15 9.16 13.68
N ASN A 8 -19.70 9.63 14.82
CA ASN A 8 -18.39 10.28 14.93
C ASN A 8 -17.31 9.25 14.66
N ILE A 9 -16.50 9.45 13.62
CA ILE A 9 -15.36 8.59 13.29
C ILE A 9 -14.11 9.30 13.77
N VAL A 10 -13.33 8.63 14.60
CA VAL A 10 -12.03 9.12 15.07
C VAL A 10 -10.96 8.15 14.61
N ILE A 11 -9.90 8.68 14.00
CA ILE A 11 -8.71 7.94 13.57
C ILE A 11 -7.55 8.40 14.44
N ILE A 12 -6.93 7.46 15.15
CA ILE A 12 -5.80 7.73 16.03
C ILE A 12 -4.53 7.30 15.30
N GLY A 13 -3.68 8.27 14.97
CA GLY A 13 -2.47 8.14 14.16
C GLY A 13 -2.70 8.62 12.72
N ALA A 14 -1.97 9.66 12.31
CA ALA A 14 -1.96 10.22 10.95
C ALA A 14 -0.72 9.77 10.15
N GLY A 15 -0.31 8.51 10.33
CA GLY A 15 0.67 7.85 9.45
C GLY A 15 0.06 7.42 8.11
N GLY A 16 0.79 6.61 7.34
CA GLY A 16 0.35 6.14 6.01
C GLY A 16 -1.03 5.45 6.02
N MET A 17 -1.31 4.59 7.00
CA MET A 17 -2.60 3.90 7.08
C MET A 17 -3.74 4.83 7.52
N GLY A 18 -3.50 5.70 8.51
CA GLY A 18 -4.52 6.58 9.06
C GLY A 18 -4.93 7.69 8.08
N THR A 19 -3.97 8.25 7.35
CA THR A 19 -4.24 9.24 6.29
C THR A 19 -4.96 8.61 5.10
N ALA A 20 -4.58 7.39 4.68
CA ALA A 20 -5.31 6.65 3.64
C ALA A 20 -6.76 6.37 4.07
N ALA A 21 -6.98 5.92 5.30
CA ALA A 21 -8.32 5.70 5.84
C ALA A 21 -9.15 7.01 5.88
N ALA A 22 -8.56 8.11 6.37
CA ALA A 22 -9.21 9.41 6.41
C ALA A 22 -9.61 9.89 5.00
N TYR A 23 -8.71 9.75 4.03
CA TYR A 23 -8.94 10.10 2.63
C TYR A 23 -10.13 9.32 2.03
N HIS A 24 -10.16 8.00 2.19
CA HIS A 24 -11.26 7.18 1.65
C HIS A 24 -12.59 7.42 2.37
N LEU A 25 -12.57 7.66 3.69
CA LEU A 25 -13.77 8.03 4.46
C LEU A 25 -14.32 9.39 4.03
N ALA A 26 -13.44 10.37 3.82
CA ALA A 26 -13.84 11.68 3.30
C ALA A 26 -14.49 11.57 1.92
N LYS A 27 -13.93 10.75 1.01
CA LYS A 27 -14.54 10.47 -0.30
C LYS A 27 -15.89 9.76 -0.21
N ALA A 28 -16.10 8.92 0.80
CA ALA A 28 -17.41 8.32 1.10
C ALA A 28 -18.39 9.31 1.80
N GLY A 29 -18.02 10.58 1.93
CA GLY A 29 -18.83 11.66 2.49
C GLY A 29 -18.86 11.69 4.02
N HIS A 30 -17.97 10.97 4.70
CA HIS A 30 -17.79 11.08 6.14
C HIS A 30 -16.87 12.26 6.49
N ALA A 31 -16.89 12.67 7.76
CA ALA A 31 -16.00 13.70 8.30
C ALA A 31 -15.24 13.15 9.51
N PRO A 32 -14.20 12.32 9.28
CA PRO A 32 -13.43 11.73 10.37
C PRO A 32 -12.55 12.79 11.05
N LEU A 33 -12.43 12.69 12.38
CA LEU A 33 -11.40 13.40 13.15
C LEU A 33 -10.10 12.59 13.10
N LEU A 34 -9.06 13.13 12.46
CA LEU A 34 -7.74 12.52 12.39
C LEU A 34 -6.82 13.15 13.44
N LEU A 35 -6.29 12.32 14.34
CA LEU A 35 -5.40 12.75 15.43
C LEU A 35 -3.99 12.20 15.20
N GLU A 36 -2.99 13.03 15.46
CA GLU A 36 -1.57 12.63 15.42
C GLU A 36 -0.87 13.17 16.66
N GLN A 37 0.01 12.34 17.24
CA GLN A 37 0.81 12.70 18.41
C GLN A 37 1.93 13.69 18.02
N PHE A 38 2.45 13.58 16.79
CA PHE A 38 3.57 14.37 16.29
C PHE A 38 3.15 15.34 15.16
N THR A 39 4.13 15.89 14.45
CA THR A 39 3.88 16.64 13.21
C THR A 39 3.77 15.70 12.02
N ILE A 40 2.96 16.05 11.01
CA ILE A 40 2.89 15.29 9.76
C ILE A 40 4.28 15.23 9.11
N GLY A 41 4.71 14.04 8.68
CA GLY A 41 6.02 13.81 8.08
C GLY A 41 7.18 13.65 9.07
N HIS A 42 6.90 13.50 10.37
CA HIS A 42 7.93 13.22 11.38
C HIS A 42 8.70 11.91 11.14
N THR A 43 9.89 11.79 11.76
CA THR A 43 10.77 10.61 11.65
C THR A 43 10.63 9.62 12.81
N LEU A 44 9.59 9.76 13.65
CA LEU A 44 9.37 8.91 14.84
C LEU A 44 8.39 7.76 14.58
N GLY A 45 8.04 7.50 13.31
CA GLY A 45 7.13 6.41 12.91
C GLY A 45 7.62 5.69 11.65
N SER A 46 6.89 4.69 11.17
CA SER A 46 7.39 3.77 10.13
C SER A 46 7.26 4.27 8.68
N SER A 47 6.75 5.49 8.46
CA SER A 47 6.52 6.05 7.11
C SER A 47 7.63 6.98 6.61
N HIS A 48 8.63 7.30 7.45
CA HIS A 48 9.72 8.22 7.08
C HIS A 48 10.66 7.64 6.01
N GLY A 49 11.55 8.46 5.47
CA GLY A 49 12.46 8.05 4.39
C GLY A 49 11.85 8.25 3.01
N GLY A 50 12.68 8.31 1.98
CA GLY A 50 12.28 8.84 0.68
C GLY A 50 11.43 7.92 -0.20
N SER A 51 11.40 6.61 0.06
CA SER A 51 10.69 5.64 -0.81
C SER A 51 10.29 4.37 -0.10
N ARG A 52 9.38 3.61 -0.71
CA ARG A 52 8.97 2.25 -0.32
C ARG A 52 8.83 1.35 -1.55
N ILE A 53 9.09 0.06 -1.38
CA ILE A 53 8.85 -0.96 -2.41
C ILE A 53 7.40 -1.41 -2.31
N THR A 54 6.72 -1.44 -3.45
CA THR A 54 5.51 -2.24 -3.69
C THR A 54 5.85 -3.34 -4.69
N ARG A 55 5.32 -4.55 -4.52
CA ARG A 55 5.75 -5.72 -5.29
C ARG A 55 4.65 -6.78 -5.37
N TYR A 56 4.68 -7.54 -6.47
CA TYR A 56 3.86 -8.74 -6.64
C TYR A 56 4.49 -9.99 -6.00
N ALA A 57 5.83 -10.05 -5.98
CA ALA A 57 6.56 -11.16 -5.35
C ALA A 57 6.46 -11.05 -3.83
N ASN A 58 5.48 -11.73 -3.23
CA ASN A 58 5.25 -11.77 -1.80
C ASN A 58 4.83 -13.20 -1.40
N PRO A 59 5.41 -13.77 -0.32
CA PRO A 59 5.06 -15.13 0.11
C PRO A 59 3.68 -15.20 0.77
N ASP A 60 3.18 -14.07 1.30
CA ASP A 60 1.83 -14.01 1.86
C ASP A 60 0.79 -13.89 0.73
N PHE A 61 -0.04 -14.93 0.63
CA PHE A 61 -1.02 -15.08 -0.43
C PHE A 61 -2.18 -14.08 -0.33
N ASP A 62 -2.54 -13.67 0.89
CA ASP A 62 -3.63 -12.70 1.09
C ASP A 62 -3.20 -11.30 0.64
N ASP A 63 -1.93 -10.95 0.85
CA ASP A 63 -1.33 -9.74 0.33
C ASP A 63 -1.29 -9.74 -1.21
N ALA A 64 -0.95 -10.87 -1.84
CA ALA A 64 -0.80 -10.97 -3.30
C ALA A 64 -2.08 -10.65 -4.09
N ARG A 65 -3.26 -10.86 -3.48
CA ARG A 65 -4.57 -10.57 -4.08
C ARG A 65 -4.93 -9.09 -4.08
N VAL A 66 -4.44 -8.31 -3.11
CA VAL A 66 -4.74 -6.87 -3.00
C VAL A 66 -3.73 -6.00 -3.76
N ILE A 67 -2.63 -6.58 -4.22
CA ILE A 67 -1.58 -5.86 -4.95
C ILE A 67 -2.13 -5.12 -6.20
N PRO A 68 -2.93 -5.72 -7.10
CA PRO A 68 -3.46 -5.00 -8.27
C PRO A 68 -4.25 -3.75 -7.89
N ALA A 69 -5.16 -3.87 -6.92
CA ALA A 69 -5.94 -2.73 -6.41
C ALA A 69 -5.05 -1.65 -5.79
N THR A 70 -3.95 -2.05 -5.13
CA THR A 70 -2.95 -1.11 -4.59
C THR A 70 -2.33 -0.24 -5.68
N TYR A 71 -1.95 -0.83 -6.83
CA TYR A 71 -1.42 -0.07 -7.96
C TYR A 71 -2.45 0.91 -8.54
N GLU A 72 -3.71 0.49 -8.69
CA GLU A 72 -4.81 1.36 -9.16
C GLU A 72 -5.06 2.54 -8.22
N LEU A 73 -5.00 2.30 -6.90
CA LEU A 73 -5.16 3.35 -5.89
C LEU A 73 -4.02 4.37 -5.95
N TRP A 74 -2.78 3.93 -6.13
CA TRP A 74 -1.66 4.86 -6.35
C TRP A 74 -1.84 5.71 -7.61
N ARG A 75 -2.24 5.10 -8.73
CA ARG A 75 -2.52 5.85 -9.98
C ARG A 75 -3.66 6.84 -9.82
N THR A 76 -4.70 6.47 -9.07
CA THR A 76 -5.81 7.36 -8.75
C THR A 76 -5.31 8.57 -7.95
N LEU A 77 -4.48 8.34 -6.93
CA LEU A 77 -3.93 9.41 -6.11
C LEU A 77 -2.99 10.33 -6.91
N GLU A 78 -2.15 9.78 -7.80
CA GLU A 78 -1.35 10.58 -8.75
C GLU A 78 -2.23 11.48 -9.63
N ALA A 79 -3.34 10.94 -10.15
CA ALA A 79 -4.26 11.70 -11.00
C ALA A 79 -4.98 12.82 -10.24
N GLU A 80 -5.33 12.61 -8.96
CA GLU A 80 -6.01 13.60 -8.13
C GLU A 80 -5.07 14.71 -7.63
N THR A 81 -3.80 14.39 -7.40
CA THR A 81 -2.80 15.33 -6.84
C THR A 81 -1.97 16.02 -7.92
N GLY A 82 -1.82 15.41 -9.09
CA GLY A 82 -0.88 15.84 -10.13
C GLY A 82 0.59 15.51 -9.80
N GLU A 83 0.85 14.78 -8.71
CA GLU A 83 2.20 14.38 -8.31
C GLU A 83 2.59 13.02 -8.88
N THR A 84 3.89 12.80 -9.08
CA THR A 84 4.42 11.46 -9.39
C THR A 84 4.73 10.74 -8.08
N LEU A 85 3.93 9.73 -7.74
CA LEU A 85 4.00 8.97 -6.49
C LEU A 85 4.47 7.53 -6.72
N LEU A 86 4.24 6.96 -7.91
CA LEU A 86 4.55 5.58 -8.24
C LEU A 86 5.51 5.50 -9.44
N LYS A 87 6.76 5.11 -9.16
CA LYS A 87 7.76 4.78 -10.16
C LYS A 87 7.90 3.27 -10.31
N LEU A 88 7.48 2.73 -11.45
CA LEU A 88 7.66 1.31 -11.78
C LEU A 88 9.10 1.04 -12.20
N THR A 89 9.93 0.64 -11.23
CA THR A 89 11.36 0.37 -11.43
C THR A 89 11.67 -1.10 -11.73
N GLY A 90 10.66 -1.97 -11.61
CA GLY A 90 10.87 -3.43 -11.56
C GLY A 90 11.28 -3.88 -10.16
N GLY A 91 11.53 -5.19 -10.01
CA GLY A 91 12.02 -5.78 -8.77
C GLY A 91 13.03 -6.88 -9.07
N LEU A 92 14.12 -6.92 -8.32
CA LEU A 92 15.13 -7.96 -8.40
C LEU A 92 15.26 -8.61 -7.03
N PHE A 93 15.04 -9.93 -6.98
CA PHE A 93 15.21 -10.74 -5.79
C PHE A 93 16.35 -11.72 -6.05
N LEU A 94 17.35 -11.71 -5.16
CA LEU A 94 18.53 -12.56 -5.26
C LEU A 94 18.69 -13.33 -3.96
N GLY A 95 18.81 -14.65 -4.09
CA GLY A 95 18.98 -15.54 -2.95
C GLY A 95 19.21 -16.98 -3.42
N PRO A 96 19.49 -17.90 -2.49
CA PRO A 96 19.45 -19.33 -2.77
C PRO A 96 18.10 -19.74 -3.34
N ALA A 97 18.09 -20.65 -4.31
CA ALA A 97 16.87 -21.08 -4.98
C ALA A 97 15.92 -21.86 -4.06
N ASP A 98 16.44 -22.41 -2.96
CA ASP A 98 15.75 -23.20 -1.95
C ASP A 98 15.33 -22.39 -0.72
N GLU A 99 15.58 -21.08 -0.71
CA GLU A 99 15.18 -20.20 0.38
C GLU A 99 13.65 -19.99 0.39
N GLU A 100 13.05 -20.01 1.58
CA GLU A 100 11.59 -20.04 1.75
C GLU A 100 10.90 -18.84 1.08
N PHE A 101 11.43 -17.63 1.26
CA PHE A 101 10.86 -16.44 0.64
C PHE A 101 10.88 -16.53 -0.89
N MET A 102 11.96 -17.04 -1.51
CA MET A 102 12.04 -17.26 -2.96
C MET A 102 11.00 -18.28 -3.44
N VAL A 103 10.92 -19.43 -2.78
CA VAL A 103 10.01 -20.53 -3.14
C VAL A 103 8.55 -20.09 -3.04
N GLU A 104 8.17 -19.48 -1.92
CA GLU A 104 6.78 -19.07 -1.70
C GLU A 104 6.37 -17.87 -2.56
N SER A 105 7.30 -16.94 -2.85
CA SER A 105 7.01 -15.83 -3.77
C SER A 105 6.76 -16.32 -5.20
N ILE A 106 7.53 -17.29 -5.70
CA ILE A 106 7.32 -17.87 -7.03
C ILE A 106 5.96 -18.58 -7.09
N LYS A 107 5.62 -19.39 -6.09
CA LYS A 107 4.29 -20.03 -6.00
C LYS A 107 3.16 -19.01 -6.02
N ALA A 108 3.28 -17.91 -5.27
CA ALA A 108 2.27 -16.86 -5.25
C ALA A 108 2.14 -16.15 -6.61
N LEU A 109 3.26 -15.88 -7.29
CA LEU A 109 3.24 -15.28 -8.63
C LEU A 109 2.55 -16.21 -9.64
N GLU A 110 2.89 -17.50 -9.64
CA GLU A 110 2.28 -18.50 -10.53
C GLU A 110 0.78 -18.68 -10.27
N ALA A 111 0.39 -18.81 -8.99
CA ALA A 111 -1.00 -18.99 -8.60
C ALA A 111 -1.91 -17.82 -8.98
N ASN A 112 -1.35 -16.60 -9.09
CA ASN A 112 -2.07 -15.39 -9.48
C ASN A 112 -1.83 -14.98 -10.94
N GLY A 113 -1.04 -15.73 -11.71
CA GLY A 113 -0.74 -15.44 -13.11
C GLY A 113 0.12 -14.19 -13.34
N TYR A 114 0.93 -13.81 -12.37
CA TYR A 114 1.83 -12.65 -12.48
C TYR A 114 3.14 -13.02 -13.18
N SER A 115 3.55 -12.20 -14.14
CA SER A 115 4.79 -12.42 -14.91
C SER A 115 6.04 -12.25 -14.06
N TYR A 116 6.99 -13.15 -14.23
CA TYR A 116 8.34 -13.07 -13.66
C TYR A 116 9.35 -13.69 -14.63
N GLN A 117 10.63 -13.37 -14.45
CA GLN A 117 11.73 -13.95 -15.21
C GLN A 117 12.72 -14.59 -14.24
N PRO A 118 12.89 -15.92 -14.26
CA PRO A 118 14.02 -16.57 -13.62
C PRO A 118 15.33 -16.04 -14.24
N LEU A 119 16.29 -15.72 -13.38
CA LEU A 119 17.65 -15.38 -13.81
C LEU A 119 18.56 -16.52 -13.37
N ASP A 120 19.21 -17.15 -14.34
CA ASP A 120 20.31 -18.08 -14.12
C ASP A 120 21.65 -17.32 -14.11
N ARG A 121 22.70 -18.03 -13.70
CA ARG A 121 24.08 -17.56 -13.77
C ARG A 121 24.73 -17.96 -15.08
#